data_AF-A0A2V5P174-F1
#
_entry.id   AF-A0A2V5P174-F1
#
_cell.length_a   1.000
_cell.length_b   1.000
_cell.length_c   1.000
_cell.angle_alpha   90.00
_cell.angle_beta   90.00
_cell.angle_gamma   90.00
#
_symmetry.space_group_name_H-M   'P 1'
#
loop_
_entity.id
_entity.type
_entity.pdbx_description
1 polymer ?
#
loop_
_entity_poly.entity_id
_entity_poly.type
_entity_poly.pdbx_seq_one_letter_code
_entity_poly.pdbx_strand_id
1 'polypeptide(L)' 'MLIQAANDYSTAPSQELANELERLHRAHLLKIYPAVGQTADDGHNFLYLAIPQWEHDVFGFLDEHVKH' A
#
# COMPACT_ATOMS: atom_id res chain seq x y z
N MET A 1 -0.47 -6.58 -3.57
CA MET A 1 -0.05 -5.73 -2.44
C MET A 1 -0.93 -4.49 -2.39
N LEU A 2 -1.32 -4.05 -1.21
CA LEU A 2 -2.00 -2.79 -0.92
C LEU A 2 -0.99 -1.85 -0.27
N ILE A 3 -0.87 -0.63 -0.78
CA ILE A 3 0.09 0.37 -0.28
C ILE A 3 -0.64 1.69 -0.01
N GLN A 4 -0.26 2.37 1.07
CA GLN A 4 -0.82 3.67 1.43
C GLN A 4 0.13 4.43 2.34
N ALA A 5 0.09 5.77 2.35
CA ALA A 5 0.80 6.56 3.35
C ALA A 5 -0.05 6.75 4.62
N ALA A 6 0.60 6.83 5.79
CA ALA A 6 -0.07 6.99 7.08
C ALA A 6 -0.85 8.30 7.23
N ASN A 7 -0.52 9.32 6.43
CA ASN A 7 -1.19 10.61 6.44
C ASN A 7 -2.23 10.78 5.32
N ASP A 8 -2.59 9.73 4.57
CA ASP A 8 -3.78 9.78 3.70
C ASP A 8 -5.04 10.07 4.52
N TYR A 9 -6.11 10.53 3.88
CA TYR A 9 -7.38 10.89 4.52
C TYR A 9 -7.93 9.79 5.44
N SER A 10 -7.69 8.52 5.10
CA SER A 10 -8.00 7.39 5.98
C SER A 10 -7.28 6.12 5.53
N THR A 11 -6.72 5.37 6.47
CA THR A 11 -6.18 4.03 6.22
C THR A 11 -7.22 2.91 6.40
N ALA A 12 -8.42 3.24 6.87
CA ALA A 12 -9.47 2.26 7.15
C ALA A 12 -9.86 1.42 5.91
N PRO A 13 -10.03 1.98 4.69
CA PRO A 13 -10.39 1.19 3.52
C PRO A 13 -9.36 0.11 3.17
N SER A 14 -8.06 0.41 3.29
CA SER A 14 -7.01 -0.56 3.02
C SER A 14 -6.97 -1.67 4.06
N GLN A 15 -7.25 -1.36 5.33
CA GLN A 15 -7.34 -2.36 6.40
C GLN A 15 -8.55 -3.28 6.20
N GLU A 16 -9.71 -2.73 5.85
CA GLU A 16 -10.93 -3.51 5.58
C GLU A 16 -10.73 -4.46 4.40
N LEU A 17 -10.13 -3.97 3.31
CA LEU A 17 -9.83 -4.81 2.15
C LEU A 17 -8.81 -5.91 2.47
N ALA A 18 -7.76 -5.59 3.24
CA ALA A 18 -6.78 -6.60 3.66
C ALA A 18 -7.43 -7.71 4.50
N ASN A 19 -8.29 -7.34 5.47
CA ASN A 19 -9.01 -8.30 6.29
C ASN A 19 -9.91 -9.22 5.44
N GLU A 20 -10.55 -8.69 4.41
CA GLU A 20 -11.38 -9.49 3.50
C GLU A 20 -10.54 -10.43 2.63
N LEU A 21 -9.38 -9.98 2.14
CA LEU A 21 -8.45 -10.84 1.39
C LEU A 21 -7.88 -11.96 2.25
N GLU A 22 -7.58 -11.70 3.51
CA GLU A 22 -7.18 -12.71 4.50
C GLU A 22 -8.31 -13.73 4.71
N ARG A 23 -9.55 -13.27 4.94
CA ARG A 23 -10.73 -14.13 5.10
C ARG A 23 -10.96 -15.05 3.90
N LEU A 24 -10.63 -14.57 2.70
CA LEU A 24 -10.74 -15.33 1.45
C LEU A 24 -9.50 -16.17 1.12
N HIS A 25 -8.49 -16.19 1.99
CA HIS A 25 -7.19 -16.85 1.78
C HIS A 25 -6.54 -16.45 0.44
N ARG A 26 -6.65 -15.17 0.07
CA ARG A 26 -5.99 -14.61 -1.11
C ARG A 26 -4.61 -14.10 -0.73
N ALA A 27 -3.61 -14.38 -1.55
CA ALA A 27 -2.28 -13.81 -1.38
C ALA A 27 -2.37 -12.28 -1.39
N HIS A 28 -1.96 -11.64 -0.29
CA HIS A 28 -2.00 -10.21 -0.14
C HIS A 28 -0.96 -9.75 0.90
N LEU A 29 -0.67 -8.46 0.86
CA LEU A 29 0.13 -7.75 1.86
C LEU A 29 -0.40 -6.32 1.91
N LEU A 30 -0.65 -5.80 3.11
CA LEU A 30 -0.92 -4.39 3.35
C LEU A 30 0.31 -3.75 3.98
N LYS A 31 0.82 -2.68 3.36
CA LYS A 31 1.91 -1.87 3.93
C LYS A 31 1.48 -0.41 4.01
N ILE A 32 1.40 0.10 5.24
CA ILE A 32 1.21 1.53 5.51
C ILE A 32 2.59 2.15 5.70
N TYR A 33 2.96 3.04 4.79
CA TYR A 33 4.22 3.78 4.83
C TYR A 33 4.11 4.98 5.79
N PRO A 34 5.25 5.51 6.28
CA PRO A 34 5.25 6.78 7.01
C PRO A 34 4.56 7.92 6.24
N ALA A 35 4.29 9.03 6.93
CA ALA A 35 3.70 10.20 6.30
C ALA A 35 4.58 10.72 5.14
N VAL A 36 3.94 11.10 4.05
CA VAL A 36 4.57 11.71 2.87
C VAL A 36 4.10 13.16 2.74
N GLY A 37 5.03 14.09 2.57
CA GLY A 37 4.72 15.52 2.48
C GLY A 37 4.22 16.10 3.81
N GLN A 38 3.33 17.10 3.73
CA GLN A 38 2.84 17.86 4.89
C GLN A 38 1.32 17.80 5.08
N THR A 39 0.59 17.42 4.04
CA THR A 39 -0.87 17.43 4.01
C THR A 39 -1.44 16.04 3.78
N ALA A 40 -2.74 15.87 4.01
CA ALA A 40 -3.41 14.62 3.65
C ALA A 40 -3.44 14.38 2.14
N ASP A 41 -3.45 15.44 1.34
CA ASP A 41 -3.38 15.35 -0.12
C ASP A 41 -2.01 14.84 -0.60
N ASP A 42 -0.92 15.23 0.09
CA ASP A 42 0.40 14.64 -0.17
C ASP A 42 0.43 13.15 0.17
N GLY A 43 -0.18 12.77 1.30
CA GLY A 43 -0.35 11.37 1.70
C GLY A 43 -1.22 10.58 0.73
N HIS A 44 -2.26 11.19 0.16
CA HIS A 44 -3.12 10.58 -0.85
C HIS A 44 -2.39 10.38 -2.19
N ASN A 45 -1.54 11.34 -2.55
CA ASN A 45 -0.72 11.33 -3.77
C ASN A 45 0.62 10.60 -3.61
N PHE A 46 0.83 9.86 -2.51
CA PHE A 46 2.07 9.13 -2.18
C PHE A 46 2.57 8.24 -3.33
N LEU A 47 1.65 7.64 -4.10
CA LEU A 47 1.98 6.79 -5.24
C LEU A 47 2.90 7.51 -6.25
N TYR A 48 2.68 8.81 -6.44
CA TYR A 48 3.45 9.64 -7.38
C TYR A 48 4.63 10.34 -6.70
N LEU A 49 4.49 10.69 -5.41
CA LEU A 49 5.45 11.53 -4.69
C LEU A 49 6.60 10.75 -4.04
N ALA A 50 6.42 9.45 -3.82
CA ALA A 50 7.33 8.63 -3.02
C ALA A 50 7.72 7.30 -3.69
N ILE A 51 7.86 7.29 -5.03
CA ILE A 51 8.22 6.08 -5.82
C ILE A 51 9.36 5.27 -5.19
N PRO A 52 10.51 5.86 -4.79
CA PRO A 52 11.62 5.10 -4.23
C PRO A 52 11.31 4.40 -2.90
N GLN A 53 10.24 4.81 -2.19
CA GLN A 53 9.85 4.22 -0.91
C GLN A 53 9.07 2.92 -1.10
N TRP A 54 8.29 2.79 -2.17
CA TRP A 54 7.38 1.65 -2.35
C TRP A 54 7.76 0.72 -3.52
N GLU A 55 8.52 1.20 -4.51
CA GLU A 55 8.75 0.44 -5.75
C GLU A 55 9.38 -0.94 -5.52
N HIS A 56 10.37 -1.01 -4.62
CA HIS A 56 11.06 -2.26 -4.32
C HIS A 56 10.12 -3.29 -3.69
N ASP A 57 9.26 -2.86 -2.75
CA ASP A 57 8.31 -3.76 -2.09
C ASP A 57 7.24 -4.26 -3.08
N VAL A 58 6.70 -3.36 -3.91
CA VAL A 58 5.64 -3.69 -4.87
C VAL A 58 6.16 -4.65 -5.93
N PHE A 59 7.30 -4.36 -6.54
CA PHE A 59 7.87 -5.25 -7.55
C PHE A 59 8.34 -6.56 -6.94
N GLY A 60 8.88 -6.56 -5.71
CA GLY A 60 9.20 -7.80 -4.98
C GLY A 60 7.96 -8.69 -4.78
N PHE A 61 6.85 -8.11 -4.33
CA PHE A 61 5.58 -8.85 -4.18
C PHE A 61 5.06 -9.40 -5.51
N LEU A 62 5.15 -8.63 -6.59
CA LEU A 62 4.71 -9.09 -7.92
C LEU A 62 5.60 -10.22 -8.44
N ASP A 63 6.90 -10.16 -8.19
CA ASP A 63 7.85 -11.19 -8.59
C ASP A 63 7.59 -12.51 -7.86
N GLU A 64 7.22 -12.46 -6.58
CA GLU A 64 6.91 -13.64 -5.78
C GLU A 64 5.57 -14.28 -6.14
N HIS A 65 4.55 -13.47 -6.45
CA HIS A 65 3.16 -13.96 -6.50
C HIS A 65 2.48 -13.89 -7.87
N VAL A 66 3.05 -13.18 -8.85
CA VAL A 66 2.38 -12.89 -10.14
C VAL A 66 3.22 -13.30 -11.36
N LYS A 67 4.55 -13.28 -11.28
CA LYS A 67 5.38 -13.71 -12.41
C LYS A 67 5.23 -15.22 -12.66
N HIS A 68 4.95 -15.55 -13.93
CA HIS A 68 4.96 -16.90 -14.50
C HIS A 68 6.22 -17.09 -15.35
#